data_AF-A0A0A9XBW5-F1
#
_entry.id   AF-A0A0A9XBW5-F1
#
_cell.length_a   1.000
_cell.length_b   1.000
_cell.length_c   1.000
_cell.angle_alpha   90.00
_cell.angle_beta   90.00
_cell.angle_gamma   90.00
#
_symmetry.space_group_name_H-M   'P 1'
#
loop_
_entity.id
_entity.type
_entity.pdbx_description
1 polymer ?
#
loop_
_entity_poly.entity_id
_entity_poly.type
_entity_poly.pdbx_seq_one_letter_code
_entity_poly.pdbx_strand_id
1 'polypeptide(L)'
;MKEFLDYPSGCQYKGLFPYPTKKRWLDSITGTNRKAFFKTITRLRTGHCKTNLYLHKMIPDNSSLCRNCSLTEESPEHIILECPIHHAARLLLLEPCENRAARPFNPNSLLAE
;
A
#
# COMPACT_ATOMS: atom_id res chain seq x y z
N MET A 1 -7.48 20.07 47.28
CA MET A 1 -7.54 20.34 45.83
C MET A 1 -6.14 20.20 45.23
N LYS A 2 -5.56 19.00 45.35
CA LYS A 2 -4.20 18.66 44.92
C LYS A 2 -4.24 17.18 44.64
N GLU A 3 -4.26 16.79 43.37
CA GLU A 3 -4.04 15.43 42.83
C GLU A 3 -4.60 15.34 41.40
N PHE A 4 -4.08 16.18 40.50
CA PHE A 4 -4.22 15.96 39.05
C PHE A 4 -2.92 16.25 38.30
N LEU A 5 -1.86 16.65 39.00
CA LEU A 5 -0.58 17.03 38.39
C LEU A 5 0.24 15.81 37.94
N ASP A 6 -0.01 14.63 38.53
CA ASP A 6 0.78 13.42 38.29
C ASP A 6 0.02 12.32 37.53
N TYR A 7 -1.10 12.62 36.85
CA TYR A 7 -1.80 11.60 36.05
C TYR A 7 -0.99 11.29 34.77
N PRO A 8 -0.25 10.16 34.73
CA PRO A 8 0.79 9.93 33.72
C PRO A 8 0.19 9.61 32.35
N SER A 9 -1.12 9.38 32.28
CA SER A 9 -1.83 8.97 31.08
C SER A 9 -1.72 10.01 29.97
N GLY A 10 -1.59 11.30 30.28
CA GLY A 10 -1.38 12.34 29.27
C GLY A 10 0.00 12.26 28.60
N CYS A 11 1.05 11.95 29.38
CA CYS A 11 2.40 11.72 28.86
C CYS A 11 2.49 10.39 28.12
N GLN A 12 1.85 9.33 28.64
CA GLN A 12 1.72 8.05 27.97
C GLN A 12 0.98 8.20 26.64
N TYR A 13 -0.12 8.95 26.59
CA TYR A 13 -0.87 9.21 25.36
C TYR A 13 -0.01 9.93 24.31
N LYS A 14 0.78 10.93 24.70
CA LYS A 14 1.74 11.61 23.79
C LYS A 14 2.85 10.67 23.30
N GLY A 15 3.28 9.70 24.11
CA GLY A 15 4.24 8.68 23.72
C GLY A 15 3.66 7.63 22.77
N LEU A 16 2.41 7.24 22.99
CA LEU A 16 1.66 6.27 22.17
C LEU A 16 1.23 6.87 20.83
N PHE A 17 0.85 8.15 20.83
CA PHE A 17 0.36 8.89 19.67
C PHE A 17 1.30 10.07 19.40
N PRO A 18 2.44 9.83 18.71
CA PRO A 18 3.37 10.90 18.38
C PRO A 18 2.65 11.97 17.57
N TYR A 19 3.08 13.23 17.75
CA TYR A 19 2.50 14.34 17.01
C TYR A 19 2.55 14.07 15.51
N PRO A 20 1.40 14.15 14.80
CA PRO A 20 1.38 13.97 13.36
C PRO A 20 2.36 14.94 12.71
N THR A 21 3.22 14.42 11.85
CA THR A 21 4.13 15.28 11.09
C THR A 21 3.32 16.24 10.21
N LYS A 22 3.74 17.51 10.15
CA LYS A 22 3.17 18.48 9.20
C LYS A 22 3.60 18.17 7.76
N LYS A 23 4.62 17.31 7.58
CA LYS A 23 5.06 16.87 6.24
C LYS A 23 3.96 16.02 5.63
N ARG A 24 3.62 16.31 4.37
CA ARG A 24 2.66 15.49 3.65
C ARG A 24 3.36 14.19 3.26
N TRP A 25 2.66 13.07 3.31
CA TRP A 25 3.23 11.78 2.90
C TRP A 25 3.82 11.83 1.47
N LEU A 26 3.21 12.62 0.58
CA LEU A 26 3.67 12.88 -0.79
C LEU A 26 5.01 13.60 -0.89
N ASP A 27 5.42 14.34 0.15
CA ASP A 27 6.72 15.05 0.17
C ASP A 27 7.89 14.06 0.27
N SER A 28 7.64 12.85 0.79
CA SER A 28 8.64 11.78 0.88
C SER A 28 8.98 11.15 -0.47
N ILE A 29 8.21 11.44 -1.53
CA ILE A 29 8.36 10.81 -2.84
C ILE A 29 9.36 11.59 -3.67
N THR A 30 10.62 11.18 -3.54
CA THR A 30 11.74 11.73 -4.31
C THR A 30 11.97 10.87 -5.55
N GLY A 31 11.94 11.47 -6.74
CA GLY A 31 12.14 10.73 -7.98
C GLY A 31 11.81 11.52 -9.25
N THR A 32 12.43 11.10 -10.36
CA THR A 32 12.41 11.75 -11.67
C THR A 32 11.01 11.81 -12.31
N ASN A 33 10.04 11.01 -11.83
CA ASN A 33 8.72 10.91 -12.46
C ASN A 33 7.54 10.88 -11.46
N ARG A 34 7.49 11.86 -10.54
CA ARG A 34 6.42 12.03 -9.54
C ARG A 34 5.00 11.93 -10.11
N LYS A 35 4.75 12.54 -11.29
CA LYS A 35 3.43 12.50 -11.95
C LYS A 35 3.00 11.08 -12.32
N ALA A 36 3.92 10.28 -12.85
CA ALA A 36 3.65 8.90 -13.21
C ALA A 36 3.32 8.06 -11.96
N PHE A 37 4.09 8.25 -10.88
CA PHE A 37 3.84 7.59 -9.60
C PHE A 37 2.42 7.86 -9.08
N PHE A 38 2.02 9.12 -8.94
CA PHE A 38 0.70 9.47 -8.41
C PHE A 38 -0.42 8.93 -9.30
N LYS A 39 -0.27 9.03 -10.62
CA LYS A 39 -1.22 8.47 -11.57
C LYS A 39 -1.38 6.96 -11.39
N THR A 40 -0.29 6.23 -11.22
CA THR A 40 -0.32 4.77 -11.01
C THR A 40 -0.97 4.43 -9.68
N ILE A 41 -0.56 5.06 -8.58
CA ILE A 41 -1.16 4.81 -7.25
C ILE A 41 -2.65 5.15 -7.21
N THR A 42 -3.07 6.28 -7.78
CA THR A 42 -4.50 6.64 -7.83
C THR A 42 -5.30 5.61 -8.62
N ARG A 43 -4.78 5.12 -9.74
CA ARG A 43 -5.45 4.07 -10.52
C ARG A 43 -5.55 2.76 -9.77
N LEU A 44 -4.50 2.36 -9.07
CA LEU A 44 -4.51 1.15 -8.25
C LEU A 44 -5.54 1.26 -7.12
N ARG A 45 -5.54 2.38 -6.39
CA ARG A 45 -6.46 2.60 -5.26
C ARG A 45 -7.92 2.72 -5.67
N THR A 46 -8.19 3.20 -6.89
CA THR A 46 -9.56 3.40 -7.40
C THR A 46 -10.02 2.27 -8.32
N GLY A 47 -9.18 1.27 -8.60
CA GLY A 47 -9.48 0.20 -9.55
C GLY A 47 -9.49 0.62 -11.02
N HIS A 48 -9.17 1.87 -11.38
CA HIS A 48 -9.17 2.38 -12.76
C HIS A 48 -7.87 2.10 -13.51
N CYS A 49 -7.32 0.91 -13.33
CA CYS A 49 -6.12 0.50 -14.05
C CYS A 49 -6.46 0.22 -15.51
N LYS A 50 -5.53 0.57 -16.42
CA LYS A 50 -5.68 0.31 -17.86
C LYS A 50 -5.34 -1.14 -18.21
N THR A 51 -5.96 -2.08 -17.52
CA THR A 51 -5.75 -3.50 -17.76
C THR A 51 -6.62 -4.00 -18.91
N ASN A 52 -6.22 -5.07 -19.59
CA ASN A 52 -7.00 -5.69 -20.64
C ASN A 52 -8.38 -6.15 -20.14
N LEU A 53 -8.51 -6.65 -18.91
CA LEU A 53 -9.82 -6.95 -18.34
C LEU A 53 -10.73 -5.71 -18.27
N TYR A 54 -10.18 -4.56 -17.86
CA TYR A 54 -10.94 -3.31 -17.82
C TYR A 54 -11.29 -2.80 -19.22
N LEU A 55 -10.36 -2.89 -20.18
CA LEU A 55 -10.58 -2.46 -21.55
C LEU A 55 -11.60 -3.35 -22.28
N HIS A 56 -11.57 -4.67 -22.05
CA HIS A 56 -12.51 -5.62 -22.62
C HIS A 56 -13.96 -5.32 -22.19
N LYS A 57 -14.17 -4.89 -20.94
CA LYS A 57 -15.49 -4.44 -20.47
C LYS A 57 -16.03 -3.22 -21.24
N MET A 58 -15.14 -2.36 -21.73
CA MET A 58 -15.50 -1.14 -22.46
C MET A 58 -15.59 -1.38 -23.97
N ILE A 59 -14.71 -2.24 -24.50
CA ILE A 59 -14.57 -2.56 -25.92
C ILE A 59 -14.35 -4.09 -26.02
N PRO A 60 -15.43 -4.88 -26.20
CA PRO A 60 -15.39 -6.34 -26.19
C PRO A 60 -14.51 -6.99 -27.27
N ASP A 61 -14.16 -6.28 -28.34
CA ASP A 61 -13.28 -6.83 -29.40
C ASP A 61 -11.83 -7.08 -28.93
N ASN A 62 -11.43 -6.56 -27.76
CA ASN A 62 -10.09 -6.75 -27.22
C ASN A 62 -9.98 -7.99 -26.34
N SER A 63 -8.90 -8.75 -26.43
CA SER A 63 -8.64 -9.85 -25.49
C SER A 63 -8.58 -9.36 -24.03
N SER A 64 -9.25 -10.06 -23.12
CA SER A 64 -9.14 -9.83 -21.67
C SER A 64 -7.85 -10.39 -21.07
N LEU A 65 -7.09 -11.19 -21.82
CA LEU A 65 -5.88 -11.88 -21.35
C LEU A 65 -4.74 -10.90 -21.02
N CYS A 66 -3.88 -11.31 -20.10
CA CYS A 66 -2.66 -10.59 -19.76
C CYS A 66 -1.75 -10.39 -20.97
N ARG A 67 -1.32 -9.14 -21.18
CA ARG A 67 -0.40 -8.75 -22.26
C ARG A 67 0.99 -9.37 -22.11
N ASN A 68 1.34 -9.81 -20.90
CA ASN A 68 2.66 -10.33 -20.58
C ASN A 68 2.69 -11.86 -20.55
N CYS A 69 1.79 -12.51 -19.81
CA CYS A 69 1.80 -13.97 -19.68
C CYS A 69 0.81 -14.66 -20.63
N SER A 70 -0.25 -13.97 -21.05
CA SER A 70 -1.34 -14.51 -21.89
C SER A 70 -2.05 -15.76 -21.34
N LEU A 71 -1.89 -16.09 -20.05
CA LEU A 71 -2.48 -17.28 -19.42
C LEU A 71 -3.84 -17.00 -18.77
N THR A 72 -3.99 -15.84 -18.16
CA THR A 72 -5.17 -15.46 -17.37
C THR A 72 -5.59 -14.03 -17.69
N GLU A 73 -6.77 -13.63 -17.23
CA GLU A 73 -7.26 -12.26 -17.43
C GLU A 73 -6.33 -11.22 -16.77
N GLU A 74 -6.16 -10.08 -17.44
CA GLU A 74 -5.32 -9.00 -16.94
C GLU A 74 -6.08 -8.19 -15.91
N SER A 75 -6.01 -8.57 -14.64
CA SER A 75 -6.44 -7.74 -13.52
C SER A 75 -5.24 -7.10 -12.80
N PRO A 76 -5.45 -6.02 -12.02
CA PRO A 76 -4.40 -5.49 -11.15
C PRO A 76 -3.86 -6.53 -10.17
N GLU A 77 -4.75 -7.37 -9.64
CA GLU A 77 -4.41 -8.48 -8.74
C GLU A 77 -3.51 -9.47 -9.46
N HIS A 78 -3.86 -9.87 -10.68
CA HIS A 78 -3.03 -10.74 -11.49
C HIS A 78 -1.64 -10.16 -11.69
N ILE A 79 -1.52 -8.90 -12.14
CA ILE A 79 -0.21 -8.26 -12.39
C ILE A 79 0.64 -8.24 -11.12
N ILE A 80 0.06 -7.84 -9.99
CA ILE A 80 0.80 -7.59 -8.74
C ILE A 80 1.09 -8.88 -7.99
N LEU A 81 0.16 -9.84 -7.93
CA LEU A 81 0.19 -10.98 -7.00
C LEU A 81 0.43 -12.33 -7.67
N GLU A 82 0.08 -12.50 -8.95
CA GLU A 82 0.03 -13.84 -9.56
C GLU A 82 0.94 -13.99 -10.79
N CYS A 83 1.01 -12.98 -11.65
CA CYS A 83 1.64 -13.04 -12.96
C CYS A 83 3.07 -13.62 -12.91
N PRO A 84 3.37 -14.71 -13.64
CA PRO A 84 4.67 -15.36 -13.56
C PRO A 84 5.80 -14.48 -14.09
N ILE A 85 5.52 -13.65 -15.11
CA ILE A 85 6.48 -12.72 -15.70
C ILE A 85 6.96 -11.68 -14.68
N HIS A 86 6.11 -11.31 -13.71
CA HIS A 86 6.42 -10.31 -12.69
C HIS A 86 6.87 -10.91 -11.36
N HIS A 87 7.15 -12.21 -11.29
CA HIS A 87 7.50 -12.88 -10.04
C HIS A 87 8.72 -12.26 -9.35
N ALA A 88 9.82 -12.04 -10.08
CA ALA A 88 11.03 -11.43 -9.51
C ALA A 88 10.78 -9.99 -8.99
N ALA A 89 10.01 -9.19 -9.73
CA ALA A 89 9.66 -7.83 -9.32
C ALA A 89 8.74 -7.82 -8.09
N ARG A 90 7.84 -8.81 -7.98
CA ARG A 90 6.97 -8.99 -6.82
C ARG A 90 7.74 -9.28 -5.55
N LEU A 91 8.78 -10.12 -5.61
CA LEU A 91 9.63 -10.40 -4.44
C LEU A 91 10.27 -9.11 -3.90
N LEU A 92 10.84 -8.29 -4.79
CA LEU A 92 11.41 -6.99 -4.42
C LEU A 92 10.37 -6.01 -3.87
N LEU A 93 9.14 -6.05 -4.40
CA LEU A 93 8.05 -5.19 -3.96
C LEU A 93 7.53 -5.58 -2.56
N LEU A 94 7.45 -6.88 -2.26
CA LEU A 94 6.84 -7.40 -1.05
C LEU A 94 7.82 -7.59 0.12
N GLU A 95 9.13 -7.73 -0.14
CA GLU A 95 10.16 -7.85 0.90
C GLU A 95 10.04 -6.78 2.01
N PRO A 96 9.85 -5.47 1.71
CA PRO A 96 9.69 -4.47 2.77
C PRO A 96 8.38 -4.61 3.57
N CYS A 97 7.34 -5.16 2.95
CA CYS A 97 6.04 -5.37 3.58
C CYS A 97 6.11 -6.52 4.59
N GLU A 98 6.78 -7.62 4.26
CA GLU A 98 6.99 -8.75 5.17
C GLU A 98 7.75 -8.31 6.42
N ASN A 99 8.83 -7.53 6.24
CA ASN A 99 9.62 -6.98 7.34
C ASN A 99 8.84 -6.01 8.24
N ARG A 100 7.85 -5.29 7.69
CA ARG A 100 6.97 -4.41 8.48
C ARG A 100 5.81 -5.17 9.12
N ALA A 101 5.26 -6.16 8.43
CA ALA A 101 4.14 -6.98 8.90
C ALA A 101 4.52 -7.88 10.07
N ALA A 102 5.79 -8.31 10.15
CA ALA A 102 6.37 -8.96 11.35
C ALA A 102 6.33 -8.08 12.61
N ARG A 103 5.96 -6.80 12.48
CA ARG A 103 5.67 -5.89 13.59
C ARG A 103 4.22 -5.41 13.48
N PRO A 104 3.24 -6.29 13.72
CA PRO A 104 1.84 -5.91 13.63
C PRO A 104 1.56 -4.95 14.78
N PHE A 105 1.29 -3.69 14.45
CA PHE A 105 1.22 -2.61 15.42
C PHE A 105 0.13 -2.83 16.48
N ASN A 106 0.50 -2.95 17.76
CA ASN A 106 -0.17 -2.32 18.91
C ASN A 106 0.65 -2.55 20.21
N PRO A 107 1.01 -1.50 20.97
CA PRO A 107 1.55 -1.64 22.33
C PRO A 107 0.70 -2.53 23.25
N ASN A 108 -0.63 -2.50 23.10
CA ASN A 108 -1.54 -3.35 23.87
C ASN A 108 -1.54 -4.83 23.44
N SER A 109 -1.00 -5.16 22.26
CA SER A 109 -0.80 -6.54 21.83
C SER A 109 0.52 -7.12 22.33
N LEU A 110 1.44 -6.27 22.81
CA LEU A 110 2.74 -6.66 23.39
C LEU A 110 2.71 -6.77 24.92
N LEU A 111 1.68 -6.21 25.56
CA LEU A 111 1.52 -6.16 27.03
C LEU A 111 0.46 -7.15 27.55
N ALA A 112 -0.03 -8.05 26.69
CA ALA A 112 -1.05 -9.04 27.01
C ALA A 112 -0.49 -10.47 27.26
N GLU A 113 0.82 -10.59 27.48
CA GLU A 113 1.48 -11.81 28.00
C GLU A 113 1.68 -11.73 29.51
#